data_AF-A0A7C9AVA1-F1
#
_entry.id   AF-A0A7C9AVA1-F1
#
_cell.length_a   1.000
_cell.length_b   1.000
_cell.length_c   1.000
_cell.angle_alpha   90.00
_cell.angle_beta   90.00
_cell.angle_gamma   90.00
#
_symmetry.space_group_name_H-M   'P 1'
#
loop_
_entity.id
_entity.type
_entity.pdbx_description
1 polymer ?
#
loop_
_entity_poly.entity_id
_entity_poly.type
_entity_poly.pdbx_seq_one_letter_code
_entity_poly.pdbx_strand_id
1 'polypeptide(L)'
;MSIEPTNLPLPDAFVDFLKENGLEPSIYTSADSIPRYIRLKPGCESQIEEIEDEIRCKLNEVTWLPNFYSLPPHVQIANSKAYREGKVYGIDAASGAAVSALNISSGDHVLDLCAAPGAKLCMILDLLRDSGSVTGVDVARHRLAACRTMVQKYALGDHCRLFVADGSTFSLMPTRVSTDSKFSDESTSEKKVEVFKEWTSKRPWKERKQAAKARKTNSLELASQVSDPELIFYGQHSGVIGCSRDEVYRAVDDNQFSSFGYDKSVLMMGR
;
A
#
# COMPACT_ATOMS: atom_id res chain seq x y z
N MET A 1 -31.84 0.51 -24.20
CA MET A 1 -31.63 1.97 -24.33
C MET A 1 -30.17 2.24 -24.04
N SER A 2 -29.40 2.44 -25.09
CA SER A 2 -27.98 2.82 -25.04
C SER A 2 -27.92 4.24 -24.49
N ILE A 3 -27.26 4.45 -23.36
CA ILE A 3 -26.97 5.79 -22.84
C ILE A 3 -25.79 6.28 -23.69
N GLU A 4 -26.04 7.15 -24.66
CA GLU A 4 -24.95 7.87 -25.33
C GLU A 4 -24.25 8.75 -24.27
N PRO A 5 -22.91 8.71 -24.18
CA PRO A 5 -22.18 9.58 -23.28
C PRO A 5 -22.42 11.02 -23.70
N THR A 6 -23.09 11.79 -22.85
CA THR A 6 -23.28 13.23 -23.05
C THR A 6 -21.92 13.90 -23.01
N ASN A 7 -21.39 14.22 -24.19
CA ASN A 7 -20.16 14.99 -24.38
C ASN A 7 -20.45 16.46 -24.02
N LEU A 8 -20.65 16.73 -22.73
CA LEU A 8 -20.83 18.09 -22.24
C LEU A 8 -19.51 18.85 -22.44
N PRO A 9 -19.55 20.09 -22.95
CA PRO A 9 -18.36 20.89 -23.10
C PRO A 9 -17.69 21.15 -21.75
N LEU A 10 -16.36 21.21 -21.74
CA LEU A 10 -15.59 21.57 -20.55
C LEU A 10 -15.99 22.99 -20.08
N PRO A 11 -16.07 23.26 -18.77
CA PRO A 11 -16.35 24.61 -18.27
C PRO A 11 -15.32 25.63 -18.76
N ASP A 12 -15.76 26.83 -19.16
CA ASP A 12 -14.88 27.87 -19.73
C ASP A 12 -13.70 28.21 -18.80
N ALA A 13 -13.96 28.36 -17.50
CA ALA A 13 -12.92 28.60 -16.50
C ALA A 13 -11.85 27.49 -16.44
N PHE A 14 -12.22 26.24 -16.74
CA PHE A 14 -11.26 25.14 -16.83
C PHE A 14 -10.47 25.20 -18.14
N VAL A 15 -11.12 25.52 -19.27
CA VAL A 15 -10.46 25.69 -20.56
C VAL A 15 -9.42 26.80 -20.52
N ASP A 16 -9.75 27.93 -19.89
CA ASP A 16 -8.82 29.06 -19.74
C ASP A 16 -7.63 28.67 -18.86
N PHE A 17 -7.87 27.98 -17.73
CA PHE A 17 -6.80 27.41 -16.92
C PHE A 17 -5.87 26.48 -17.72
N LEU A 18 -6.41 25.62 -18.58
CA LEU A 18 -5.60 24.74 -19.42
C LEU A 18 -4.72 25.54 -20.40
N LYS A 19 -5.30 26.53 -21.08
CA LYS A 19 -4.56 27.40 -22.02
C LYS A 19 -3.46 28.18 -21.32
N GLU A 20 -3.74 28.73 -20.14
CA GLU A 20 -2.75 29.46 -19.32
C GLU A 20 -1.55 28.57 -18.93
N ASN A 21 -1.77 27.27 -18.76
CA ASN A 21 -0.73 26.30 -18.40
C ASN A 21 -0.14 25.55 -19.61
N GLY A 22 -0.45 25.98 -20.85
CA GLY A 22 0.05 25.35 -22.07
C GLY A 22 -0.47 23.92 -22.30
N LEU A 23 -1.63 23.59 -21.72
CA LEU A 23 -2.29 22.30 -21.87
C LEU A 23 -3.41 22.39 -22.91
N GLU A 24 -3.40 21.48 -23.86
CA GLU A 24 -4.44 21.36 -24.87
C GLU A 24 -5.73 20.79 -24.26
N PRO A 25 -6.90 21.45 -24.36
CA PRO A 25 -8.17 20.94 -23.82
C PRO A 25 -8.57 19.56 -24.37
N SER A 26 -8.09 19.22 -25.56
CA SER A 26 -8.35 17.94 -26.23
C SER A 26 -7.90 16.71 -25.42
N ILE A 27 -6.95 16.87 -24.49
CA ILE A 27 -6.51 15.79 -23.59
C ILE A 27 -7.60 15.33 -22.62
N TYR A 28 -8.60 16.18 -22.34
CA TYR A 28 -9.71 15.86 -21.43
C TYR A 28 -11.01 15.50 -22.16
N THR A 29 -11.16 15.90 -23.43
CA THR A 29 -12.32 15.55 -24.26
C THR A 29 -12.18 14.17 -24.91
N SER A 30 -10.97 13.60 -24.91
CA SER A 30 -10.67 12.29 -25.50
C SER A 30 -10.66 11.16 -24.45
N ALA A 31 -11.53 11.24 -23.44
CA ALA A 31 -11.57 10.31 -22.31
C ALA A 31 -11.69 8.83 -22.74
N ASP A 32 -12.41 8.56 -23.83
CA ASP A 32 -12.58 7.23 -24.40
C ASP A 32 -11.29 6.63 -25.00
N SER A 33 -10.25 7.45 -25.19
CA SER A 33 -8.94 7.03 -25.72
C SER A 33 -7.84 6.93 -24.67
N ILE A 34 -8.10 7.36 -23.42
CA ILE A 34 -7.06 7.31 -22.38
C ILE A 34 -6.81 5.84 -22.03
N PRO A 35 -5.59 5.33 -22.24
CA PRO A 35 -5.29 3.94 -21.93
C PRO A 35 -5.36 3.72 -20.42
N ARG A 36 -5.72 2.50 -20.03
CA ARG A 36 -5.45 2.00 -18.68
C ARG A 36 -4.08 1.35 -18.65
N TYR A 37 -3.51 1.31 -17.46
CA TYR A 37 -2.20 0.72 -17.21
C TYR A 37 -2.32 -0.46 -16.26
N ILE A 38 -1.53 -1.48 -16.55
CA ILE A 38 -1.27 -2.60 -15.65
C ILE A 38 0.20 -2.73 -15.40
N ARG A 39 0.53 -3.33 -14.27
CA ARG A 39 1.86 -3.81 -13.96
C ARG A 39 1.84 -5.33 -13.91
N LEU A 40 2.83 -5.93 -14.57
CA LEU A 40 3.15 -7.34 -14.49
C LEU A 40 4.03 -7.58 -13.26
N LYS A 41 3.76 -8.66 -12.51
CA LYS A 41 4.61 -9.05 -11.39
C LYS A 41 5.98 -9.48 -11.95
N PRO A 42 7.10 -9.02 -11.34
CA PRO A 42 8.43 -9.45 -11.79
C PRO A 42 8.55 -10.98 -11.86
N GLY A 43 9.17 -11.50 -12.92
CA GLY A 43 9.28 -12.94 -13.17
C GLY A 43 8.12 -13.55 -13.97
N CYS A 44 7.09 -12.78 -14.32
CA CYS A 44 5.98 -13.23 -15.16
C CYS A 44 6.09 -12.79 -16.63
N GLU A 45 7.23 -12.24 -17.06
CA GLU A 45 7.46 -11.67 -18.40
C GLU A 45 7.28 -12.71 -19.52
N SER A 46 7.63 -13.97 -19.26
CA SER A 46 7.44 -15.07 -20.20
C SER A 46 5.97 -15.46 -20.44
N GLN A 47 5.04 -14.95 -19.62
CA GLN A 47 3.61 -15.27 -19.70
C GLN A 47 2.79 -14.19 -20.43
N ILE A 48 3.43 -13.17 -21.01
CA ILE A 48 2.72 -12.07 -21.69
C ILE A 48 1.77 -12.58 -22.77
N GLU A 49 2.20 -13.54 -23.60
CA GLU A 49 1.35 -14.09 -24.66
C GLU A 49 0.09 -14.78 -24.09
N GLU A 50 0.23 -15.60 -23.04
CA GLU A 50 -0.91 -16.22 -22.34
C GLU A 50 -1.86 -15.14 -21.77
N ILE A 51 -1.30 -14.07 -21.19
CA ILE A 51 -2.08 -12.96 -20.63
C ILE A 51 -2.86 -12.23 -21.73
N GLU A 52 -2.22 -11.92 -22.85
CA GLU A 52 -2.83 -11.26 -24.01
C GLU A 52 -3.99 -12.08 -24.58
N ASP A 53 -3.82 -13.40 -24.66
CA ASP A 53 -4.86 -14.34 -25.11
C ASP A 53 -6.04 -14.38 -24.11
N GLU A 54 -5.77 -14.40 -22.81
CA GLU A 54 -6.79 -14.38 -21.76
C GLU A 54 -7.64 -13.11 -21.80
N ILE A 55 -7.01 -11.94 -22.00
CA ILE A 55 -7.71 -10.63 -22.05
C ILE A 55 -8.21 -10.27 -23.44
N ARG A 56 -7.86 -11.06 -24.47
CA ARG A 56 -8.16 -10.85 -25.89
C ARG A 56 -7.71 -9.48 -26.40
N CYS A 57 -6.53 -9.05 -25.97
CA CYS A 57 -5.98 -7.75 -26.32
C CYS A 57 -4.46 -7.78 -26.25
N LYS A 58 -3.79 -7.14 -27.22
CA LYS A 58 -2.35 -6.92 -27.18
C LYS A 58 -2.01 -5.83 -26.18
N LEU A 59 -0.96 -6.07 -25.40
CA LEU A 59 -0.44 -5.16 -24.39
C LEU A 59 0.70 -4.33 -25.01
N ASN A 60 0.62 -3.01 -24.88
CA ASN A 60 1.69 -2.14 -25.37
C ASN A 60 2.61 -1.76 -24.21
N GLU A 61 3.87 -2.17 -24.29
CA GLU A 61 4.88 -1.90 -23.26
C GLU A 61 5.07 -0.38 -23.06
N VAL A 62 5.14 0.03 -21.79
CA VAL A 62 5.53 1.39 -21.41
C VAL A 62 7.05 1.43 -21.30
N THR A 63 7.71 1.79 -22.39
CA THR A 63 9.18 1.63 -22.57
C THR A 63 10.04 2.33 -21.50
N TRP A 64 9.53 3.38 -20.86
CA TRP A 64 10.24 4.13 -19.81
C TRP A 64 9.97 3.59 -18.39
N LEU A 65 9.07 2.60 -18.23
CA LEU A 65 8.68 2.05 -16.94
C LEU A 65 8.62 0.51 -17.00
N PRO A 66 9.65 -0.19 -16.46
CA PRO A 66 9.74 -1.63 -16.54
C PRO A 66 8.51 -2.35 -15.98
N ASN A 67 8.08 -3.42 -16.65
CA ASN A 67 6.92 -4.26 -16.30
C ASN A 67 5.55 -3.54 -16.38
N PHE A 68 5.48 -2.36 -16.98
CA PHE A 68 4.21 -1.67 -17.23
C PHE A 68 3.74 -1.84 -18.66
N TYR A 69 2.44 -2.04 -18.80
CA TYR A 69 1.78 -2.18 -20.09
C TYR A 69 0.52 -1.32 -20.11
N SER A 70 0.24 -0.75 -21.28
CA SER A 70 -0.99 -0.02 -21.57
C SER A 70 -1.96 -0.89 -22.33
N LEU A 71 -3.25 -0.68 -22.06
CA LEU A 71 -4.37 -1.39 -22.66
C LEU A 71 -5.55 -0.42 -22.85
N PRO A 72 -6.44 -0.68 -23.83
CA PRO A 72 -7.65 0.12 -24.01
C PRO A 72 -8.54 0.15 -22.76
N PRO A 73 -9.26 1.27 -22.50
CA PRO A 73 -10.02 1.44 -21.27
C PRO A 73 -11.13 0.39 -21.07
N HIS A 74 -11.69 -0.16 -22.14
CA HIS A 74 -12.78 -1.15 -22.10
C HIS A 74 -12.31 -2.59 -21.77
N VAL A 75 -11.01 -2.89 -21.83
CA VAL A 75 -10.48 -4.26 -21.66
C VAL A 75 -10.43 -4.66 -20.19
N GLN A 76 -11.23 -5.63 -19.77
CA GLN A 76 -11.32 -6.02 -18.36
C GLN A 76 -10.31 -7.13 -17.99
N ILE A 77 -9.33 -6.78 -17.16
CA ILE A 77 -8.37 -7.77 -16.64
C ILE A 77 -8.94 -8.62 -15.49
N ALA A 78 -9.99 -8.16 -14.81
CA ALA A 78 -10.47 -8.78 -13.58
C ALA A 78 -10.93 -10.25 -13.75
N ASN A 79 -11.34 -10.61 -14.97
CA ASN A 79 -11.81 -11.95 -15.32
C ASN A 79 -10.68 -12.90 -15.75
N SER A 80 -9.48 -12.37 -16.00
CA SER A 80 -8.34 -13.19 -16.43
C SER A 80 -7.84 -14.06 -15.27
N LYS A 81 -7.26 -15.21 -15.61
CA LYS A 81 -6.61 -16.09 -14.64
C LYS A 81 -5.34 -15.40 -14.13
N ALA A 82 -4.60 -14.71 -14.99
CA ALA A 82 -3.44 -13.91 -14.60
C ALA A 82 -3.76 -12.86 -13.52
N TYR A 83 -4.90 -12.17 -13.62
CA TYR A 83 -5.31 -11.26 -12.55
C TYR A 83 -5.67 -12.02 -11.28
N ARG A 84 -6.46 -13.09 -11.36
CA ARG A 84 -6.90 -13.87 -10.18
C ARG A 84 -5.73 -14.51 -9.43
N GLU A 85 -4.72 -14.98 -10.15
CA GLU A 85 -3.49 -15.58 -9.60
C GLU A 85 -2.45 -14.56 -9.13
N GLY A 86 -2.75 -13.26 -9.24
CA GLY A 86 -1.84 -12.22 -8.76
C GLY A 86 -0.61 -12.00 -9.64
N LYS A 87 -0.70 -12.29 -10.94
CA LYS A 87 0.37 -12.03 -11.91
C LYS A 87 0.32 -10.61 -12.46
N VAL A 88 -0.87 -10.01 -12.52
CA VAL A 88 -1.07 -8.63 -12.99
C VAL A 88 -1.99 -7.85 -12.05
N TYR A 89 -1.78 -6.53 -11.96
CA TYR A 89 -2.72 -5.60 -11.33
C TYR A 89 -2.78 -4.27 -12.06
N GLY A 90 -3.93 -3.59 -11.94
CA GLY A 90 -4.09 -2.23 -12.43
C GLY A 90 -3.37 -1.23 -11.53
N ILE A 91 -2.55 -0.39 -12.14
CA ILE A 91 -1.87 0.73 -11.50
C ILE A 91 -1.53 1.75 -12.57
N ASP A 92 -1.82 3.02 -12.30
CA ASP A 92 -1.52 4.11 -13.22
C ASP A 92 0.00 4.25 -13.45
N ALA A 93 0.42 4.58 -14.68
CA ALA A 93 1.84 4.72 -15.00
C ALA A 93 2.53 5.81 -14.17
N ALA A 94 1.86 6.93 -13.87
CA ALA A 94 2.42 7.97 -13.02
C ALA A 94 2.58 7.50 -11.57
N SER A 95 1.67 6.63 -11.10
CA SER A 95 1.81 5.98 -9.79
C SER A 95 3.01 5.05 -9.74
N GLY A 96 3.28 4.30 -10.82
CA GLY A 96 4.48 3.48 -10.93
C GLY A 96 5.75 4.32 -11.01
N ALA A 97 5.74 5.39 -11.80
CA ALA A 97 6.84 6.34 -11.91
C ALA A 97 7.24 6.92 -10.54
N ALA A 98 6.24 7.27 -9.72
CA ALA A 98 6.46 7.78 -8.37
C ALA A 98 7.18 6.76 -7.48
N VAL A 99 6.81 5.48 -7.55
CA VAL A 99 7.50 4.42 -6.79
C VAL A 99 8.91 4.20 -7.32
N SER A 100 9.10 4.20 -8.65
CA SER A 100 10.42 4.10 -9.27
C SER A 100 11.36 5.25 -8.83
N ALA A 101 10.82 6.47 -8.71
CA ALA A 101 11.58 7.64 -8.28
C ALA A 101 12.11 7.56 -6.84
N LEU A 102 11.51 6.73 -5.97
CA LEU A 102 12.02 6.48 -4.62
C LEU A 102 13.37 5.76 -4.63
N ASN A 103 13.71 5.07 -5.73
CA ASN A 103 14.92 4.26 -5.86
C ASN A 103 15.10 3.29 -4.68
N ILE A 104 14.07 2.47 -4.45
CA ILE A 104 14.01 1.50 -3.36
C ILE A 104 15.01 0.38 -3.62
N SER A 105 15.82 0.08 -2.61
CA SER A 105 16.77 -1.03 -2.61
C SER A 105 16.31 -2.14 -1.66
N SER A 106 16.75 -3.37 -1.92
CA SER A 106 16.51 -4.46 -0.98
C SER A 106 17.15 -4.13 0.38
N GLY A 107 16.40 -4.36 1.47
CA GLY A 107 16.81 -3.96 2.81
C GLY A 107 16.22 -2.63 3.30
N ASP A 108 15.70 -1.79 2.41
CA ASP A 108 15.09 -0.51 2.80
C ASP A 108 13.86 -0.72 3.71
N HIS A 109 13.70 0.18 4.66
CA HIS A 109 12.47 0.35 5.41
C HIS A 109 11.67 1.50 4.82
N VAL A 110 10.54 1.18 4.21
CA VAL A 110 9.72 2.14 3.47
C VAL A 110 8.43 2.49 4.24
N LEU A 111 8.09 3.77 4.30
CA LEU A 111 6.83 4.26 4.84
C LEU A 111 5.91 4.73 3.71
N ASP A 112 4.69 4.19 3.64
CA ASP A 112 3.63 4.65 2.75
C ASP A 112 2.48 5.23 3.60
N LEU A 113 2.40 6.56 3.67
CA LEU A 113 1.47 7.28 4.57
C LEU A 113 0.02 7.34 4.06
N CYS A 114 -0.23 6.90 2.82
CA CYS A 114 -1.56 6.84 2.19
C CYS A 114 -1.69 5.54 1.41
N ALA A 115 -1.45 4.42 2.10
CA ALA A 115 -1.18 3.14 1.47
C ALA A 115 -2.38 2.55 0.72
N ALA A 116 -3.62 2.86 1.12
CA ALA A 116 -4.77 2.21 0.51
C ALA A 116 -5.12 2.84 -0.86
N PRO A 117 -5.54 2.03 -1.86
CA PRO A 117 -5.95 0.62 -1.77
C PRO A 117 -4.81 -0.40 -1.93
N GLY A 118 -3.54 0.00 -2.02
CA GLY A 118 -2.39 -0.92 -1.89
C GLY A 118 -1.55 -1.17 -3.16
N ALA A 119 -1.91 -0.62 -4.32
CA ALA A 119 -1.18 -0.92 -5.57
C ALA A 119 0.29 -0.44 -5.54
N LYS A 120 0.54 0.78 -5.05
CA LYS A 120 1.90 1.32 -4.86
C LYS A 120 2.65 0.52 -3.80
N LEU A 121 2.00 0.23 -2.68
CA LEU A 121 2.54 -0.60 -1.61
C LEU A 121 2.95 -2.00 -2.11
N CYS A 122 2.17 -2.64 -2.97
CA CYS A 122 2.56 -3.88 -3.64
C CYS A 122 3.80 -3.71 -4.53
N MET A 123 3.88 -2.63 -5.31
CA MET A 123 5.07 -2.34 -6.12
C MET A 123 6.32 -2.13 -5.26
N ILE A 124 6.19 -1.44 -4.12
CA ILE A 124 7.27 -1.25 -3.14
C ILE A 124 7.74 -2.61 -2.60
N LEU A 125 6.79 -3.48 -2.19
CA LEU A 125 7.12 -4.81 -1.68
C LEU A 125 7.84 -5.70 -2.71
N ASP A 126 7.43 -5.64 -3.98
CA ASP A 126 8.13 -6.35 -5.06
C ASP A 126 9.60 -5.86 -5.21
N LEU A 127 9.87 -4.58 -4.97
CA LEU A 127 11.23 -4.00 -5.08
C LEU A 127 12.13 -4.36 -3.89
N LEU A 128 11.55 -4.51 -2.69
CA LEU A 128 12.29 -4.90 -1.48
C LEU A 128 12.80 -6.34 -1.52
N ARG A 129 12.10 -7.22 -2.25
CA ARG A 129 12.38 -8.66 -2.36
C ARG A 129 12.27 -9.37 -1.01
N ASP A 130 13.37 -9.88 -0.47
CA ASP A 130 13.46 -10.74 0.71
C ASP A 130 14.03 -10.03 1.96
N SER A 131 14.32 -8.73 1.86
CA SER A 131 14.87 -7.94 2.96
C SER A 131 14.24 -6.55 3.05
N GLY A 132 14.24 -5.97 4.25
CA GLY A 132 13.58 -4.70 4.54
C GLY A 132 12.12 -4.87 4.96
N SER A 133 11.38 -3.77 5.04
CA SER A 133 9.94 -3.81 5.33
C SER A 133 9.17 -2.57 4.89
N VAL A 134 7.86 -2.73 4.68
CA VAL A 134 6.94 -1.62 4.38
C VAL A 134 5.99 -1.40 5.54
N THR A 135 5.89 -0.14 5.98
CA THR A 135 4.80 0.33 6.84
C THR A 135 3.78 1.05 5.99
N GLY A 136 2.59 0.49 5.83
CA GLY A 136 1.47 1.18 5.22
C GLY A 136 0.57 1.82 6.26
N VAL A 137 0.21 3.08 6.06
CA VAL A 137 -0.69 3.85 6.93
C VAL A 137 -1.83 4.39 6.08
N ASP A 138 -3.05 4.31 6.58
CA ASP A 138 -4.20 4.99 5.98
C ASP A 138 -5.28 5.24 7.06
N VAL A 139 -5.92 6.39 7.01
CA VAL A 139 -6.99 6.76 7.95
C VAL A 139 -8.25 5.90 7.75
N ALA A 140 -8.50 5.45 6.52
CA ALA A 140 -9.71 4.73 6.14
C ALA A 140 -9.51 3.21 6.27
N ARG A 141 -9.88 2.66 7.43
CA ARG A 141 -9.81 1.20 7.71
C ARG A 141 -10.39 0.32 6.61
N HIS A 142 -11.51 0.70 6.01
CA HIS A 142 -12.16 -0.11 4.97
C HIS A 142 -11.30 -0.17 3.69
N ARG A 143 -10.64 0.94 3.32
CA ARG A 143 -9.69 0.97 2.20
C ARG A 143 -8.45 0.14 2.54
N LEU A 144 -7.95 0.23 3.78
CA LEU A 144 -6.80 -0.56 4.23
C LEU A 144 -7.10 -2.07 4.31
N ALA A 145 -8.36 -2.46 4.53
CA ALA A 145 -8.78 -3.86 4.40
C ALA A 145 -8.67 -4.36 2.95
N ALA A 146 -8.96 -3.52 1.95
CA ALA A 146 -8.72 -3.84 0.55
C ALA A 146 -7.23 -3.95 0.24
N CYS A 147 -6.40 -3.06 0.81
CA CYS A 147 -4.94 -3.16 0.75
C CYS A 147 -4.43 -4.50 1.29
N ARG A 148 -4.92 -4.93 2.45
CA ARG A 148 -4.59 -6.25 3.01
C ARG A 148 -4.96 -7.38 2.04
N THR A 149 -6.17 -7.36 1.47
CA THR A 149 -6.60 -8.37 0.49
C THR A 149 -5.70 -8.38 -0.74
N MET A 150 -5.30 -7.20 -1.23
CA MET A 150 -4.38 -7.07 -2.36
C MET A 150 -3.03 -7.69 -2.01
N VAL A 151 -2.39 -7.24 -0.94
CA VAL A 151 -1.07 -7.75 -0.50
C VAL A 151 -1.08 -9.28 -0.29
N GLN A 152 -2.16 -9.83 0.26
CA GLN A 152 -2.33 -11.28 0.41
C GLN A 152 -2.49 -12.00 -0.94
N LYS A 153 -3.34 -11.47 -1.84
CA LYS A 153 -3.55 -12.02 -3.19
C LYS A 153 -2.24 -12.09 -3.99
N TYR A 154 -1.39 -11.07 -3.88
CA TYR A 154 -0.12 -11.00 -4.59
C TYR A 154 1.02 -11.74 -3.87
N ALA A 155 0.76 -12.34 -2.69
CA ALA A 155 1.74 -13.01 -1.84
C ALA A 155 2.94 -12.11 -1.48
N LEU A 156 2.65 -10.86 -1.10
CA LEU A 156 3.65 -9.84 -0.73
C LEU A 156 3.58 -9.46 0.76
N GLY A 157 2.79 -10.19 1.55
CA GLY A 157 2.45 -9.82 2.92
C GLY A 157 3.60 -9.88 3.91
N ASP A 158 4.62 -10.68 3.65
CA ASP A 158 5.58 -11.09 4.68
C ASP A 158 6.35 -9.93 5.28
N HIS A 159 6.74 -8.95 4.46
CA HIS A 159 7.52 -7.78 4.87
C HIS A 159 6.65 -6.54 5.15
N CYS A 160 5.33 -6.70 5.22
CA CYS A 160 4.38 -5.59 5.33
C CYS A 160 3.76 -5.49 6.73
N ARG A 161 3.54 -4.27 7.23
CA ARG A 161 2.70 -3.97 8.39
C ARG A 161 1.77 -2.80 8.06
N LEU A 162 0.49 -2.90 8.44
CA LEU A 162 -0.54 -1.91 8.11
C LEU A 162 -1.15 -1.31 9.37
N PHE A 163 -1.11 0.03 9.47
CA PHE A 163 -1.69 0.80 10.55
C PHE A 163 -2.87 1.64 10.07
N VAL A 164 -3.95 1.63 10.84
CA VAL A 164 -5.01 2.64 10.73
C VAL A 164 -4.63 3.82 11.60
N ALA A 165 -4.28 4.95 10.99
CA ALA A 165 -3.88 6.17 11.70
C ALA A 165 -4.04 7.40 10.79
N ASP A 166 -4.00 8.59 11.40
CA ASP A 166 -3.81 9.84 10.67
C ASP A 166 -2.34 9.97 10.24
N GLY A 167 -2.10 10.05 8.92
CA GLY A 167 -0.75 10.16 8.37
C GLY A 167 -0.04 11.47 8.71
N SER A 168 -0.77 12.52 9.11
CA SER A 168 -0.17 13.80 9.55
C SER A 168 0.43 13.74 10.96
N THR A 169 0.01 12.77 11.77
CA THR A 169 0.49 12.60 13.16
C THR A 169 1.22 11.27 13.37
N PHE A 170 1.39 10.45 12.34
CA PHE A 170 2.02 9.13 12.46
C PHE A 170 3.54 9.26 12.65
N SER A 171 4.06 8.71 13.76
CA SER A 171 5.46 8.87 14.18
C SER A 171 6.09 7.57 14.67
N LEU A 172 5.52 6.41 14.36
CA LEU A 172 6.10 5.13 14.76
C LEU A 172 7.36 4.82 13.95
N MET A 173 8.36 4.23 14.61
CA MET A 173 9.62 3.83 13.98
C MET A 173 9.48 2.51 13.21
N PRO A 174 10.33 2.26 12.19
CA PRO A 174 10.35 0.97 11.55
C PRO A 174 10.77 -0.12 12.54
N THR A 175 9.97 -1.17 12.64
CA THR A 175 10.34 -2.35 13.44
C THR A 175 11.39 -3.15 12.65
N ARG A 176 12.65 -3.05 13.07
CA ARG A 176 13.76 -3.81 12.49
C ARG A 176 13.84 -5.17 13.18
N VAL A 177 14.01 -6.24 12.41
CA VAL A 177 14.27 -7.58 12.98
C VAL A 177 15.63 -7.48 13.67
N SER A 178 15.66 -7.53 15.00
CA SER A 178 16.92 -7.54 15.75
C SER A 178 17.63 -8.86 15.46
N THR A 179 18.65 -8.83 14.59
CA THR A 179 19.54 -9.97 14.38
C THR A 179 20.48 -10.21 15.56
N ASP A 180 20.61 -9.22 16.48
CA ASP A 180 21.75 -9.15 17.41
C ASP A 180 21.41 -9.21 18.91
N SER A 181 20.22 -9.64 19.34
CA SER A 181 19.92 -9.72 20.79
C SER A 181 19.36 -11.07 21.24
N LYS A 182 20.04 -12.16 20.89
CA LYS A 182 19.90 -13.45 21.59
C LYS A 182 21.24 -14.04 22.03
N PHE A 183 22.12 -13.19 22.57
CA PHE A 183 23.22 -13.64 23.43
C PHE A 183 23.50 -12.59 24.50
N SER A 184 22.82 -12.70 25.64
CA SER A 184 23.37 -12.40 26.95
C SER A 184 22.40 -12.92 28.00
N ASP A 185 22.92 -13.84 28.80
CA ASP A 185 22.28 -14.45 29.96
C ASP A 185 22.06 -13.46 31.10
N GLU A 186 21.19 -13.91 32.00
CA GLU A 186 21.08 -13.58 33.42
C GLU A 186 20.22 -12.39 33.89
N SER A 187 19.03 -12.79 34.37
CA SER A 187 18.44 -12.40 35.65
C SER A 187 17.84 -11.00 35.78
N THR A 188 16.55 -10.85 35.48
CA THR A 188 15.64 -10.07 36.34
C THR A 188 14.17 -10.42 36.08
N SER A 189 13.48 -10.84 37.14
CA SER A 189 12.02 -10.83 37.34
C SER A 189 11.13 -10.96 36.10
N GLU A 190 10.64 -12.17 35.82
CA GLU A 190 9.68 -12.49 34.76
C GLU A 190 8.35 -11.74 34.92
N LYS A 191 8.31 -10.47 34.51
CA LYS A 191 7.09 -9.90 33.97
C LYS A 191 6.87 -10.60 32.65
N LYS A 192 5.81 -11.40 32.55
CA LYS A 192 5.38 -12.03 31.30
C LYS A 192 5.01 -10.94 30.29
N VAL A 193 5.99 -10.43 29.56
CA VAL A 193 5.78 -9.42 28.51
C VAL A 193 5.02 -10.11 27.39
N GLU A 194 3.82 -9.61 27.10
CA GLU A 194 3.00 -10.12 26.01
C GLU A 194 3.60 -9.65 24.68
N VAL A 195 4.08 -10.60 23.88
CA VAL A 195 4.69 -10.35 22.57
C VAL A 195 3.74 -10.72 21.43
N PHE A 196 3.89 -10.06 20.29
CA PHE A 196 3.13 -10.40 19.09
C PHE A 196 3.52 -11.79 18.59
N LYS A 197 2.50 -12.61 18.33
CA LYS A 197 2.65 -13.91 17.67
C LYS A 197 2.38 -13.77 16.18
N GLU A 198 2.50 -14.87 15.44
CA GLU A 198 2.12 -14.92 14.03
C GLU A 198 0.70 -14.36 13.80
N TRP A 199 0.55 -13.54 12.76
CA TRP A 199 -0.70 -12.86 12.49
C TRP A 199 -1.78 -13.87 12.10
N THR A 200 -2.97 -13.70 12.65
CA THR A 200 -4.14 -14.49 12.25
C THR A 200 -5.31 -13.58 11.89
N SER A 201 -6.09 -13.99 10.89
CA SER A 201 -7.28 -13.24 10.45
C SER A 201 -8.40 -13.22 11.50
N LYS A 202 -8.38 -14.17 12.44
CA LYS A 202 -9.36 -14.31 13.51
C LYS A 202 -8.89 -13.55 14.75
N ARG A 203 -9.47 -12.38 14.99
CA ARG A 203 -9.31 -11.70 16.28
C ARG A 203 -9.82 -12.59 17.42
N PRO A 204 -9.00 -12.88 18.44
CA PRO A 204 -9.44 -13.56 19.65
C PRO A 204 -10.71 -12.90 20.22
N TRP A 205 -11.61 -13.72 20.76
CA TRP A 205 -12.88 -13.26 21.33
C TRP A 205 -12.72 -12.12 22.35
N LYS A 206 -11.65 -12.17 23.17
CA LYS A 206 -11.33 -11.14 24.16
C LYS A 206 -11.07 -9.77 23.53
N GLU A 207 -10.28 -9.73 22.45
CA GLU A 207 -10.02 -8.51 21.68
C GLU A 207 -11.26 -8.00 20.97
N ARG A 208 -12.09 -8.90 20.43
CA ARG A 208 -13.39 -8.53 19.83
C ARG A 208 -14.30 -7.84 20.85
N LYS A 209 -14.33 -8.35 22.08
CA LYS A 209 -15.14 -7.79 23.18
C LYS A 209 -14.59 -6.44 23.64
N GLN A 210 -13.27 -6.27 23.73
CA GLN A 210 -12.63 -5.00 24.06
C GLN A 210 -12.84 -3.94 22.97
N ALA A 211 -12.64 -4.29 21.70
CA ALA A 211 -12.88 -3.39 20.56
C ALA A 211 -14.36 -3.00 20.43
N ALA A 212 -15.30 -3.92 20.69
CA ALA A 212 -16.72 -3.62 20.74
C ALA A 212 -17.09 -2.70 21.92
N LYS A 213 -16.40 -2.84 23.06
CA LYS A 213 -16.57 -1.95 24.21
C LYS A 213 -16.03 -0.55 23.90
N ALA A 214 -14.83 -0.44 23.33
CA ALA A 214 -14.23 0.84 22.91
C ALA A 214 -15.09 1.58 21.87
N ARG A 215 -15.70 0.86 20.92
CA ARG A 215 -16.65 1.45 19.95
C ARG A 215 -17.94 1.99 20.59
N LYS A 216 -18.43 1.35 21.67
CA LYS A 216 -19.59 1.86 22.43
C LYS A 216 -19.25 3.06 23.31
N THR A 217 -18.01 3.15 23.77
CA THR A 217 -17.53 4.31 24.55
C THR A 217 -17.25 5.51 23.62
N ASN A 218 -16.60 5.29 22.48
CA ASN A 218 -16.22 6.36 21.55
C ASN A 218 -17.39 6.91 20.71
N SER A 219 -18.55 6.25 20.68
CA SER A 219 -19.76 6.82 20.05
C SER A 219 -20.32 8.03 20.81
N LEU A 220 -19.84 8.31 22.02
CA LEU A 220 -20.23 9.47 22.84
C LEU A 220 -19.20 10.62 22.82
N GLU A 221 -17.98 10.38 22.33
CA GLU A 221 -16.91 11.40 22.21
C GLU A 221 -16.58 11.63 20.73
N LEU A 222 -17.46 12.34 20.03
CA LEU A 222 -17.26 12.73 18.63
C LEU A 222 -16.78 14.18 18.53
N ALA A 223 -15.48 14.39 18.79
CA ALA A 223 -14.62 15.43 18.20
C ALA A 223 -13.29 15.45 18.97
N SER A 224 -12.16 15.51 18.25
CA SER A 224 -10.82 15.91 18.72
C SER A 224 -9.93 14.96 19.53
N GLN A 225 -10.04 13.62 19.42
CA GLN A 225 -8.96 12.74 19.89
C GLN A 225 -8.27 12.04 18.72
N VAL A 226 -6.98 12.34 18.54
CA VAL A 226 -6.05 11.55 17.72
C VAL A 226 -6.15 10.12 18.20
N SER A 227 -6.76 9.24 17.41
CA SER A 227 -6.79 7.83 17.77
C SER A 227 -5.38 7.27 17.60
N ASP A 228 -4.86 6.63 18.66
CA ASP A 228 -3.61 5.89 18.58
C ASP A 228 -3.58 5.01 17.32
N PRO A 229 -2.44 4.91 16.62
CA PRO A 229 -2.31 4.02 15.47
C PRO A 229 -2.81 2.62 15.82
N GLU A 230 -3.58 1.98 14.93
CA GLU A 230 -4.02 0.60 15.12
C GLU A 230 -3.37 -0.32 14.10
N LEU A 231 -2.50 -1.22 14.57
CA LEU A 231 -1.96 -2.29 13.74
C LEU A 231 -3.07 -3.30 13.37
N ILE A 232 -3.38 -3.42 12.08
CA ILE A 232 -4.45 -4.31 11.57
C ILE A 232 -3.94 -5.53 10.79
N PHE A 233 -2.70 -5.49 10.33
CA PHE A 233 -2.04 -6.56 9.59
C PHE A 233 -0.53 -6.46 9.77
N TYR A 234 0.15 -7.60 9.88
CA TYR A 234 1.60 -7.69 9.82
C TYR A 234 2.01 -9.07 9.30
N GLY A 235 3.01 -9.10 8.42
CA GLY A 235 3.56 -10.34 7.88
C GLY A 235 4.63 -10.98 8.76
N GLN A 236 5.09 -12.16 8.35
CA GLN A 236 6.06 -12.96 9.09
C GLN A 236 7.41 -12.25 9.31
N HIS A 237 7.87 -11.52 8.29
CA HIS A 237 9.16 -10.81 8.27
C HIS A 237 8.99 -9.29 8.40
N SER A 238 7.85 -8.84 8.88
CA SER A 238 7.53 -7.41 9.09
C SER A 238 8.26 -6.78 10.27
N GLY A 239 9.05 -7.56 11.01
CA GLY A 239 9.70 -7.16 12.27
C GLY A 239 8.80 -7.20 13.49
N VAL A 240 7.49 -7.45 13.35
CA VAL A 240 6.53 -7.37 14.47
C VAL A 240 6.53 -8.62 15.35
N ILE A 241 6.69 -9.82 14.78
CA ILE A 241 6.61 -11.08 15.52
C ILE A 241 7.74 -11.16 16.55
N GLY A 242 7.39 -11.47 17.80
CA GLY A 242 8.34 -11.54 18.92
C GLY A 242 8.59 -10.21 19.62
N CYS A 243 8.17 -9.08 19.04
CA CYS A 243 8.23 -7.78 19.70
C CYS A 243 7.07 -7.60 20.69
N SER A 244 7.34 -6.84 21.73
CA SER A 244 6.34 -6.30 22.65
C SER A 244 5.55 -5.16 22.01
N ARG A 245 4.44 -4.78 22.66
CA ARG A 245 3.66 -3.59 22.25
C ARG A 245 4.52 -2.32 22.26
N ASP A 246 5.32 -2.11 23.29
CA ASP A 246 6.10 -0.88 23.44
C ASP A 246 7.20 -0.75 22.37
N GLU A 247 7.72 -1.87 21.87
CA GLU A 247 8.68 -1.88 20.76
C GLU A 247 8.02 -1.54 19.41
N VAL A 248 6.83 -2.09 19.15
CA VAL A 248 6.10 -1.85 17.89
C VAL A 248 5.50 -0.45 17.85
N TYR A 249 5.04 0.06 19.00
CA TYR A 249 4.46 1.39 19.15
C TYR A 249 5.47 2.43 19.64
N ARG A 250 6.76 2.15 19.47
CA ARG A 250 7.82 3.11 19.77
C ARG A 250 7.74 4.29 18.80
N ALA A 251 7.38 5.45 19.33
CA ALA A 251 7.44 6.71 18.60
C ALA A 251 8.89 7.21 18.51
N VAL A 252 9.15 8.09 17.55
CA VAL A 252 10.44 8.78 17.41
C VAL A 252 10.69 9.63 18.67
N ASP A 253 11.90 9.54 19.21
CA ASP A 253 12.44 10.53 20.15
C ASP A 253 13.45 11.40 19.38
N ASP A 254 13.42 12.72 19.58
CA ASP A 254 14.10 13.71 18.71
C ASP A 254 15.62 13.48 18.56
N ASN A 255 16.22 12.72 19.49
CA ASN A 255 17.65 12.38 19.50
C ASN A 255 18.07 11.15 18.66
N GLN A 256 17.15 10.40 18.04
CA GLN A 256 17.46 9.12 17.36
C GLN A 256 17.22 9.11 15.83
N PHE A 257 16.91 10.26 15.23
CA PHE A 257 16.48 10.36 13.83
C PHE A 257 17.54 9.90 12.82
N SER A 258 18.82 10.16 13.09
CA SER A 258 19.90 9.95 12.13
C SER A 258 20.32 8.49 11.93
N SER A 259 19.82 7.56 12.76
CA SER A 259 20.28 6.16 12.75
C SER A 259 19.18 5.10 12.59
N PHE A 260 17.90 5.43 12.83
CA PHE A 260 16.84 4.40 12.89
C PHE A 260 15.54 4.75 12.16
N GLY A 261 15.50 5.84 11.40
CA GLY A 261 14.34 6.24 10.60
C GLY A 261 14.03 5.31 9.42
N TYR A 262 12.98 5.66 8.67
CA TYR A 262 12.68 5.03 7.39
C TYR A 262 13.67 5.51 6.33
N ASP A 263 14.15 4.59 5.50
CA ASP A 263 15.08 4.88 4.41
C ASP A 263 14.38 5.63 3.27
N LYS A 264 13.09 5.35 3.07
CA LYS A 264 12.24 5.94 2.03
C LYS A 264 10.84 6.22 2.57
N SER A 265 10.20 7.28 2.07
CA SER A 265 8.81 7.58 2.39
C SER A 265 8.04 8.04 1.14
N VAL A 266 6.78 7.65 1.05
CA VAL A 266 5.87 8.11 0.00
C VAL A 266 4.54 8.56 0.58
N LEU A 267 4.04 9.66 0.04
CA LEU A 267 2.69 10.17 0.29
C LEU A 267 2.07 10.44 -1.07
N MET A 268 1.20 9.54 -1.52
CA MET A 268 0.42 9.76 -2.74
C MET A 268 -1.04 9.42 -2.50
N MET A 269 -1.87 10.46 -2.40
CA MET A 269 -3.30 10.28 -2.42
C MET A 269 -3.74 9.79 -3.81
N GLY A 270 -4.30 8.58 -3.86
CA GLY A 270 -5.13 8.18 -5.00
C GLY A 270 -6.41 9.00 -4.97
N ARG A 271 -6.84 9.50 -6.14
CA ARG A 271 -8.18 10.09 -6.29
C ARG A 271 -9.25 9.00 -6.15
#